data_AF-A0A519VH94-F1
#
_entry.id   AF-A0A519VH94-F1
#
_cell.length_a   1.000
_cell.length_b   1.000
_cell.length_c   1.000
_cell.angle_alpha   90.00
_cell.angle_beta   90.00
_cell.angle_gamma   90.00
#
_symmetry.space_group_name_H-M   'P 1'
#
loop_
_entity.id
_entity.type
_entity.pdbx_description
1 polymer ?
#
loop_
_entity_poly.entity_id
_entity_poly.type
_entity_poly.pdbx_seq_one_letter_code
_entity_poly.pdbx_strand_id
1 'polypeptide(L)'
;MKKVLSTLFLQAESLRPPAPTTAFAHTEDAVVAAVQWLKLGVELVGATIIALGIITAGALLVKALAKRRTADFTAIRLTLARYLALALEFQLGADILSTAIAPSWEQIGKLGAIAVIRTALNFFLSKEMEEERHQTGNEQEVVARGAKQ
;
A
#
# COMPACT_ATOMS: atom_id res chain seq x y z
N MET A 1 5.76 61.26 -0.30
CA MET A 1 6.38 60.43 -1.36
C MET A 1 6.08 58.93 -1.21
N LYS A 2 6.36 58.29 -0.05
CA LYS A 2 6.12 56.85 0.18
C LYS A 2 4.67 56.38 -0.07
N LYS A 3 3.67 57.19 0.28
CA LYS A 3 2.24 56.87 0.12
C LYS A 3 1.79 56.85 -1.36
N VAL A 4 2.42 57.67 -2.21
CA VAL A 4 2.15 57.69 -3.65
C VAL A 4 2.78 56.47 -4.30
N LEU A 5 4.00 56.10 -3.89
CA LEU A 5 4.66 54.88 -4.36
C LEU A 5 3.89 53.62 -3.98
N SER A 6 3.37 53.51 -2.75
CA SER A 6 2.58 52.34 -2.35
C SER A 6 1.26 52.25 -3.12
N THR A 7 0.62 53.38 -3.39
CA THR A 7 -0.64 53.40 -4.15
C THR A 7 -0.40 53.04 -5.62
N LEU A 8 0.68 53.53 -6.22
CA LEU A 8 1.09 53.16 -7.58
C LEU A 8 1.51 51.68 -7.67
N PHE A 9 2.16 51.15 -6.64
CA PHE A 9 2.55 49.74 -6.56
C PHE A 9 1.33 48.82 -6.45
N LEU A 10 0.34 49.20 -5.62
CA LEU A 10 -0.93 48.49 -5.51
C LEU A 10 -1.77 48.58 -6.80
N GLN A 11 -1.74 49.74 -7.48
CA GLN A 11 -2.37 49.92 -8.79
C GLN A 11 -1.70 49.05 -9.87
N ALA A 12 -0.37 48.89 -9.81
CA ALA A 12 0.39 48.04 -10.73
C ALA A 12 0.13 46.54 -10.52
N GLU A 13 -0.05 46.10 -9.27
CA GLU A 13 -0.44 44.71 -8.94
C GLU A 13 -1.89 44.41 -9.41
N SER A 14 -2.78 45.41 -9.32
CA SER A 14 -4.18 45.33 -9.80
C SER A 14 -4.30 45.26 -11.33
N LEU A 15 -3.37 45.87 -12.06
CA LEU A 15 -3.31 45.85 -13.53
C LEU A 15 -2.55 44.64 -14.09
N ARG A 16 -2.02 43.76 -13.24
CA ARG A 16 -1.43 42.50 -13.69
C ARG A 16 -2.58 41.63 -14.23
N PRO A 17 -2.61 41.33 -15.55
CA PRO A 17 -3.66 40.49 -16.10
C PRO A 17 -3.64 39.16 -15.34
N PRO A 18 -4.82 38.58 -15.00
CA PRO A 18 -4.85 37.22 -14.48
C PRO A 18 -4.06 36.35 -15.48
N ALA A 19 -3.12 35.54 -14.96
CA ALA A 19 -2.37 34.62 -15.80
C ALA A 19 -3.37 33.90 -16.72
N PRO A 20 -3.11 33.83 -18.04
CA PRO A 20 -4.09 33.27 -18.96
C PRO A 20 -4.49 31.90 -18.43
N THR A 21 -5.77 31.73 -18.11
CA THR A 21 -6.39 30.42 -17.89
C THR A 21 -6.36 29.71 -19.23
N THR A 22 -5.17 29.23 -19.59
CA THR A 22 -4.91 28.57 -20.86
C THR A 22 -5.72 27.28 -20.87
N ALA A 23 -6.26 26.90 -22.03
CA ALA A 23 -6.91 25.60 -22.23
C ALA A 23 -6.06 24.43 -21.70
N PHE A 24 -4.73 24.63 -21.66
CA PHE A 24 -3.74 23.75 -21.05
C PHE A 24 -4.02 23.42 -19.57
N ALA A 25 -4.38 24.41 -18.74
CA ALA A 25 -4.68 24.19 -17.32
C ALA A 25 -5.93 23.32 -17.13
N HIS A 26 -6.99 23.59 -17.92
CA HIS A 26 -8.21 22.77 -17.89
C HIS A 26 -7.96 21.33 -18.38
N THR A 27 -7.09 21.14 -19.37
CA THR A 27 -6.71 19.79 -19.81
C THR A 27 -5.86 19.05 -18.78
N GLU A 28 -4.98 19.74 -18.06
CA GLU A 28 -4.16 19.17 -16.99
C GLU A 28 -5.04 18.65 -15.83
N ASP A 29 -5.99 19.47 -15.36
CA ASP A 29 -6.95 19.07 -14.32
C ASP A 29 -7.78 17.84 -14.73
N ALA A 30 -8.22 17.80 -15.99
CA ALA A 30 -8.99 16.67 -16.52
C ALA A 30 -8.15 15.38 -16.57
N VAL A 31 -6.88 15.46 -16.95
CA VAL A 31 -5.97 14.31 -16.97
C VAL A 31 -5.68 13.82 -15.56
N VAL A 32 -5.41 14.72 -14.61
CA VAL A 32 -5.18 14.36 -13.20
C VAL A 32 -6.40 13.67 -12.62
N ALA A 33 -7.60 14.20 -12.84
CA ALA A 33 -8.84 13.58 -12.38
C ALA A 33 -9.05 12.18 -12.98
N ALA A 34 -8.80 12.01 -14.28
CA ALA A 34 -8.94 10.72 -14.96
C ALA A 34 -7.98 9.67 -14.36
N VAL A 35 -6.72 10.04 -14.12
CA VAL A 35 -5.74 9.13 -13.52
C VAL A 35 -6.07 8.82 -12.07
N GLN A 36 -6.64 9.75 -11.30
CA GLN A 36 -7.12 9.48 -9.95
C GLN A 36 -8.26 8.45 -9.92
N TRP A 37 -9.23 8.57 -10.83
CA TRP A 37 -10.30 7.57 -10.97
C TRP A 37 -9.74 6.20 -11.38
N LEU A 38 -8.75 6.18 -12.29
CA LEU A 38 -8.09 4.95 -12.69
C LEU A 38 -7.34 4.30 -11.52
N LYS A 39 -6.56 5.08 -10.76
CA LYS A 39 -5.87 4.62 -9.56
C LYS A 39 -6.85 3.97 -8.58
N LEU A 40 -7.94 4.66 -8.27
CA LEU A 40 -8.96 4.15 -7.35
C LEU A 40 -9.56 2.83 -7.85
N GLY A 41 -9.81 2.71 -9.15
CA GLY A 41 -10.27 1.46 -9.76
C GLY A 41 -9.25 0.31 -9.59
N VAL A 42 -7.97 0.58 -9.81
CA VAL A 42 -6.90 -0.41 -9.64
C VAL A 42 -6.75 -0.83 -8.17
N GLU A 43 -6.82 0.12 -7.23
CA GLU A 43 -6.81 -0.17 -5.79
C GLU A 43 -7.99 -1.07 -5.39
N LEU A 44 -9.18 -0.78 -5.91
CA LEU A 44 -10.38 -1.57 -5.65
C LEU A 44 -10.25 -3.02 -6.17
N VAL A 45 -9.67 -3.19 -7.36
CA VAL A 45 -9.37 -4.52 -7.90
C VAL A 45 -8.40 -5.27 -6.99
N GLY A 46 -7.29 -4.64 -6.59
CA GLY A 46 -6.34 -5.23 -5.65
C GLY A 46 -6.99 -5.62 -4.31
N ALA A 47 -7.80 -4.75 -3.72
CA ALA A 47 -8.53 -5.02 -2.48
C ALA A 47 -9.51 -6.21 -2.63
N THR A 48 -10.19 -6.31 -3.77
CA THR A 48 -11.11 -7.41 -4.07
C THR A 48 -10.36 -8.74 -4.18
N ILE A 49 -9.19 -8.76 -4.83
CA ILE A 49 -8.35 -9.96 -4.95
C ILE A 49 -7.87 -10.42 -3.56
N ILE A 50 -7.46 -9.50 -2.68
CA ILE A 50 -7.10 -9.82 -1.29
C ILE A 50 -8.28 -10.45 -0.56
N ALA A 51 -9.48 -9.83 -0.66
CA ALA A 51 -10.68 -10.34 -0.02
C ALA A 51 -11.02 -11.78 -0.48
N LEU A 52 -10.95 -12.04 -1.79
CA LEU A 52 -11.16 -13.38 -2.34
C LEU A 52 -10.13 -14.40 -1.82
N GLY A 53 -8.86 -13.99 -1.71
CA GLY A 53 -7.80 -14.82 -1.16
C GLY A 53 -8.05 -15.22 0.29
N ILE A 54 -8.45 -14.25 1.12
CA ILE A 54 -8.80 -14.46 2.53
C ILE A 54 -9.99 -15.41 2.65
N ILE A 55 -11.06 -15.18 1.90
CA ILE A 55 -12.26 -16.03 1.92
C ILE A 55 -11.91 -17.47 1.52
N THR A 56 -11.14 -17.63 0.44
CA THR A 56 -10.76 -18.95 -0.08
C THR A 56 -9.87 -19.70 0.91
N ALA A 57 -8.82 -19.04 1.43
CA ALA A 57 -7.91 -19.64 2.41
C ALA A 57 -8.63 -19.97 3.73
N GLY A 58 -9.52 -19.09 4.20
CA GLY A 58 -10.35 -19.31 5.38
C GLY A 58 -11.29 -20.51 5.22
N ALA A 59 -11.96 -20.63 4.07
CA ALA A 59 -12.82 -21.78 3.78
C ALA A 59 -12.03 -23.11 3.76
N LEU A 60 -10.81 -23.10 3.22
CA LEU A 60 -9.93 -24.27 3.25
C LEU A 60 -9.50 -24.63 4.68
N LEU A 61 -9.16 -23.63 5.50
CA LEU A 61 -8.79 -23.82 6.89
C LEU A 61 -9.94 -24.45 7.70
N VAL A 62 -11.15 -23.91 7.60
CA VAL A 62 -12.34 -24.45 8.28
C VAL A 62 -12.59 -25.90 7.89
N LYS A 63 -12.53 -26.22 6.58
CA LYS A 63 -12.68 -27.59 6.08
C LYS A 63 -11.61 -28.53 6.63
N ALA A 64 -10.37 -28.06 6.73
CA ALA A 64 -9.26 -28.88 7.19
C ALA A 64 -9.35 -29.17 8.69
N LEU A 65 -9.70 -28.17 9.50
CA LEU A 65 -9.97 -28.32 10.94
C LEU A 65 -11.14 -29.27 11.19
N ALA A 66 -12.24 -29.13 10.43
CA ALA A 66 -13.41 -30.00 10.55
C ALA A 66 -13.10 -31.48 10.27
N LYS A 67 -12.17 -31.75 9.34
CA LYS A 67 -11.77 -33.12 8.98
C LYS A 67 -10.70 -33.73 9.91
N ARG A 68 -10.21 -33.00 10.91
CA ARG A 68 -9.09 -33.42 11.82
C ARG A 68 -7.88 -34.02 11.10
N ARG A 69 -7.70 -33.73 9.80
CA ARG A 69 -6.46 -34.04 9.11
C ARG A 69 -5.43 -33.03 9.59
N THR A 70 -4.16 -33.42 9.63
CA THR A 70 -3.07 -32.46 9.52
C THR A 70 -3.36 -31.65 8.27
N ALA A 71 -3.96 -30.48 8.47
CA ALA A 71 -4.35 -29.62 7.36
C ALA A 71 -3.10 -29.42 6.52
N ASP A 72 -3.23 -29.46 5.21
CA ASP A 72 -2.15 -29.05 4.33
C ASP A 72 -2.04 -27.53 4.45
N PHE A 73 -1.55 -27.06 5.61
CA PHE A 73 -1.34 -25.66 5.95
C PHE A 73 -0.44 -25.01 4.91
N THR A 74 0.44 -25.79 4.28
CA THR A 74 1.23 -25.41 3.12
C THR A 74 0.34 -25.03 1.94
N ALA A 75 -0.66 -25.85 1.58
CA ALA A 75 -1.59 -25.54 0.50
C ALA A 75 -2.47 -24.30 0.79
N ILE A 76 -2.93 -24.13 2.04
CA ILE A 76 -3.70 -22.94 2.47
C ILE A 76 -2.83 -21.69 2.36
N ARG A 77 -1.62 -21.74 2.91
CA ARG A 77 -0.63 -20.64 2.85
C ARG A 77 -0.29 -20.29 1.41
N LEU A 78 -0.03 -21.28 0.57
CA LEU A 78 0.32 -21.05 -0.84
C LEU A 78 -0.84 -20.44 -1.63
N THR A 79 -2.08 -20.85 -1.33
CA THR A 79 -3.27 -20.25 -1.93
C THR A 79 -3.36 -18.78 -1.55
N LEU A 80 -3.28 -18.45 -0.26
CA LEU A 80 -3.31 -17.06 0.20
C LEU A 80 -2.17 -16.23 -0.42
N ALA A 81 -0.95 -16.76 -0.44
CA ALA A 81 0.22 -16.11 -1.01
C ALA A 81 0.04 -15.74 -2.49
N ARG A 82 -0.62 -16.58 -3.29
CA ARG A 82 -0.90 -16.29 -4.72
C ARG A 82 -1.86 -15.11 -4.89
N TYR A 83 -2.93 -15.04 -4.10
CA TYR A 83 -3.86 -13.91 -4.14
C TYR A 83 -3.19 -12.61 -3.67
N LEU A 84 -2.39 -12.68 -2.61
CA LEU A 84 -1.65 -11.52 -2.12
C LEU A 84 -0.62 -11.04 -3.15
N ALA A 85 0.15 -11.93 -3.76
CA ALA A 85 1.11 -11.57 -4.81
C ALA A 85 0.43 -10.88 -5.98
N LEU A 86 -0.68 -11.43 -6.48
CA LEU A 86 -1.45 -10.81 -7.56
C LEU A 86 -1.98 -9.43 -7.17
N ALA A 87 -2.55 -9.29 -5.97
CA ALA A 87 -3.04 -8.00 -5.49
C ALA A 87 -1.92 -6.95 -5.37
N LEU A 88 -0.71 -7.37 -4.99
CA LEU A 88 0.44 -6.49 -4.91
C LEU A 88 0.88 -5.97 -6.28
N GLU A 89 0.75 -6.74 -7.35
CA GLU A 89 1.02 -6.25 -8.72
C GLU A 89 0.05 -5.12 -9.10
N PHE A 90 -1.24 -5.26 -8.77
CA PHE A 90 -2.20 -4.18 -8.98
C PHE A 90 -1.92 -2.96 -8.10
N GLN A 91 -1.61 -3.16 -6.82
CA GLN A 91 -1.27 -2.05 -5.92
C GLN A 91 -0.02 -1.30 -6.37
N LEU A 92 1.00 -2.00 -6.85
CA LEU A 92 2.18 -1.39 -7.46
C LEU A 92 1.79 -0.55 -8.69
N GLY A 93 0.88 -1.03 -9.53
CA GLY A 93 0.32 -0.25 -10.63
C GLY A 93 -0.37 1.04 -10.17
N ALA A 94 -1.17 0.97 -9.11
CA ALA A 94 -1.81 2.16 -8.51
C ALA A 94 -0.78 3.16 -7.95
N ASP A 95 0.31 2.66 -7.34
CA ASP A 95 1.40 3.50 -6.83
C ASP A 95 2.18 4.18 -7.97
N ILE A 96 2.41 3.47 -9.09
CA ILE A 96 3.00 4.05 -10.31
C ILE A 96 2.10 5.15 -10.88
N LEU A 97 0.80 4.90 -11.00
CA LEU A 97 -0.17 5.93 -11.43
C LEU A 97 -0.10 7.16 -10.52
N SER A 98 0.02 6.94 -9.21
CA SER A 98 0.07 8.03 -8.24
C SER A 98 1.34 8.87 -8.35
N THR A 99 2.48 8.28 -8.71
CA THR A 99 3.74 9.01 -8.90
C THR A 99 3.78 9.72 -10.25
N ALA A 100 3.08 9.21 -11.27
CA ALA A 100 3.01 9.81 -12.60
C ALA A 100 2.24 11.15 -12.66
N ILE A 101 1.28 11.36 -11.76
CA ILE A 101 0.43 12.57 -11.76
C ILE A 101 0.57 13.45 -10.52
N ALA A 102 1.51 13.15 -9.60
CA ALA A 102 1.63 13.90 -8.35
C ALA A 102 2.04 15.36 -8.62
N PRO A 103 1.15 16.35 -8.44
CA PRO A 103 1.50 17.75 -8.61
C PRO A 103 2.08 18.34 -7.31
N SER A 104 1.95 17.65 -6.17
CA SER A 104 2.32 18.19 -4.85
C SER A 104 3.02 17.19 -3.92
N TRP A 105 4.03 17.70 -3.21
CA TRP A 105 4.84 16.99 -2.20
C TRP A 105 4.03 16.38 -1.04
N GLU A 106 2.84 16.94 -0.74
CA GLU A 106 1.98 16.44 0.34
C GLU A 106 1.36 15.08 -0.01
N GLN A 107 0.96 14.87 -1.26
CA GLN A 107 0.41 13.60 -1.73
C GLN A 107 1.49 12.51 -1.75
N ILE A 108 2.70 12.86 -2.21
CA ILE A 108 3.87 11.98 -2.17
C ILE A 108 4.20 11.59 -0.71
N GLY A 109 4.17 12.56 0.21
CA GLY A 109 4.40 12.32 1.64
C GLY A 109 3.42 11.33 2.26
N LYS A 110 2.11 11.44 1.94
CA LYS A 110 1.08 10.51 2.44
C LYS A 110 1.30 9.08 1.92
N LEU A 111 1.61 8.93 0.63
CA LEU A 111 1.92 7.62 0.04
C LEU A 111 3.21 7.01 0.61
N GLY A 112 4.26 7.81 0.75
CA GLY A 112 5.52 7.38 1.37
C GLY A 112 5.33 6.91 2.81
N ALA A 113 4.51 7.61 3.60
CA ALA A 113 4.20 7.21 4.96
C ALA A 113 3.49 5.83 5.01
N ILE A 114 2.50 5.59 4.15
CA ILE A 114 1.79 4.30 4.07
C ILE A 114 2.76 3.17 3.69
N ALA A 115 3.63 3.40 2.71
CA ALA A 115 4.61 2.42 2.27
C ALA A 115 5.62 2.06 3.38
N VAL A 116 6.11 3.06 4.13
CA VAL A 116 7.02 2.86 5.26
C VAL A 116 6.34 2.05 6.38
N ILE A 117 5.12 2.42 6.76
CA ILE A 117 4.36 1.70 7.80
C ILE A 117 4.16 0.24 7.39
N ARG A 118 3.76 0.00 6.14
CA ARG A 118 3.57 -1.36 5.61
C ARG A 118 4.86 -2.18 5.70
N THR A 119 5.98 -1.59 5.32
CA THR A 119 7.29 -2.24 5.36
C THR A 119 7.71 -2.56 6.78
N ALA A 120 7.57 -1.59 7.69
CA ALA A 120 7.94 -1.75 9.10
C ALA A 120 7.10 -2.83 9.79
N LEU A 121 5.78 -2.80 9.64
CA LEU A 121 4.88 -3.80 10.23
C LEU A 121 5.18 -5.21 9.70
N ASN A 122 5.33 -5.35 8.39
CA ASN A 122 5.62 -6.65 7.79
C ASN A 122 7.01 -7.18 8.21
N PHE A 123 7.98 -6.29 8.40
CA PHE A 123 9.30 -6.64 8.91
C PHE A 123 9.24 -7.12 10.37
N PHE A 124 8.56 -6.40 11.26
CA PHE A 124 8.45 -6.79 12.67
C PHE A 124 7.74 -8.13 12.84
N LEU A 125 6.62 -8.34 12.14
CA LEU A 125 5.91 -9.62 12.16
C LEU A 125 6.79 -10.78 11.66
N SER A 126 7.56 -10.57 10.58
CA SER A 126 8.47 -11.59 10.07
C SER A 126 9.56 -11.93 11.07
N LYS A 127 10.11 -10.92 11.75
CA LYS A 127 11.15 -11.07 12.77
C LYS A 127 10.64 -11.81 14.01
N GLU A 128 9.47 -11.46 14.53
CA GLU A 128 8.87 -12.13 15.70
C GLU A 128 8.60 -13.61 15.41
N MET A 129 8.06 -13.95 14.23
CA MET A 129 7.86 -15.34 13.83
C MET A 129 9.17 -16.14 13.73
N GLU A 130 10.27 -15.50 13.31
CA GLU A 130 11.58 -16.15 13.24
C GLU A 130 12.14 -16.42 14.64
N GLU A 131 11.98 -15.48 15.57
CA GLU A 131 12.36 -15.64 16.98
C GLU A 131 11.58 -16.78 17.67
N GLU A 132 10.26 -16.86 17.48
CA GLU A 132 9.44 -17.96 18.01
C GLU A 132 9.86 -19.33 17.45
N ARG A 133 10.23 -19.40 16.17
CA ARG A 133 10.69 -20.63 15.52
C ARG A 133 12.05 -21.11 16.04
N HIS A 134 12.93 -20.19 16.41
CA HIS A 134 14.23 -20.53 17.00
C HIS A 134 14.11 -21.04 18.44
N GLN A 135 13.18 -20.48 19.23
CA GLN A 135 12.94 -20.94 20.61
C GLN A 135 12.36 -22.36 20.63
N THR A 136 11.38 -22.65 19.78
CA THR A 136 10.77 -23.99 19.67
C THR A 136 11.72 -25.06 19.11
N GLY A 137 12.71 -24.69 18.29
CA GLY A 137 13.74 -25.61 17.79
C GLY A 137 14.77 -26.03 18.86
N ASN A 138 15.19 -25.09 19.72
CA ASN A 138 16.16 -25.38 20.77
C ASN A 138 15.59 -26.27 21.90
N GLU A 139 14.31 -26.12 22.24
CA GLU A 139 13.67 -26.98 23.24
C GLU A 139 13.58 -28.44 22.79
N GLN A 140 13.32 -28.70 21.50
CA GLN A 140 13.28 -30.06 20.96
C GLN A 140 14.67 -30.74 20.94
N GLU A 141 15.75 -29.97 20.71
CA GLU A 141 17.11 -30.51 20.75
C GLU A 141 17.55 -30.83 22.19
N VAL A 142 17.17 -30.01 23.18
CA VAL A 142 17.46 -30.27 24.60
C VAL A 142 16.68 -31.49 25.11
N VAL A 143 15.40 -31.63 24.75
CA VAL A 143 14.59 -32.81 25.10
C VAL A 143 15.13 -34.07 24.43
N ALA A 144 15.55 -34.00 23.16
CA ALA A 144 16.12 -35.14 22.44
C ALA A 144 17.50 -35.58 22.97
N ARG A 145 18.30 -34.65 23.52
CA ARG A 145 19.57 -34.95 24.18
C ARG A 145 19.37 -35.50 25.60
N GLY A 146 18.39 -35.00 26.34
CA GLY A 146 18.03 -35.51 27.67
C GLY A 146 17.43 -36.91 27.65
N ALA A 147 16.72 -37.30 26.58
CA ALA A 147 16.15 -38.65 26.44
C ALA A 147 17.18 -39.72 26.04
N LYS A 148 18.44 -39.35 25.76
CA LYS A 148 19.53 -40.25 25.36
C LYS A 148 20.58 -40.49 26.46
N GLN A 149 20.42 -39.89 27.64
CA GLN A 149 21.20 -40.16 28.85
C GLN A 149 20.39 -41.03 29.80
#